data_AF-A0A7C7UZK6-F1
#
_entry.id   AF-A0A7C7UZK6-F1
#
_cell.length_a   1.000
_cell.length_b   1.000
_cell.length_c   1.000
_cell.angle_alpha   90.00
_cell.angle_beta   90.00
_cell.angle_gamma   90.00
#
_symmetry.space_group_name_H-M   'P 1'
#
loop_
_entity.id
_entity.type
_entity.pdbx_description
1 polymer ?
#
loop_
_entity_poly.entity_id
_entity_poly.type
_entity_poly.pdbx_seq_one_letter_code
_entity_poly.pdbx_strand_id
1 'polypeptide(L)'
;TLMLAPSGLSKLEREMVAVVVSSANRCFYCLVAHGQAVRKLSGDPQLGEMLVMNYRVAQLSDRQRAMLDFAWKLTTVPWEVAAPERAKLTEAGLSQDEIFDLSDVVAFFNMSNRFAIASDMMPNPEYHGMDRE
;
A
#
# COMPACT_ATOMS: atom_id res chain seq x y z
N THR A 1 4.84 11.95 7.09
CA THR A 1 5.65 12.20 5.87
C THR A 1 4.97 11.57 4.67
N LEU A 2 3.90 12.15 4.13
CA LEU A 2 3.00 11.35 3.30
C LEU A 2 3.13 11.58 1.79
N MET A 3 3.12 10.48 1.05
CA MET A 3 3.27 10.26 -0.40
C MET A 3 4.42 10.97 -1.13
N LEU A 4 4.69 12.24 -0.86
CA LEU A 4 5.67 13.07 -1.58
C LEU A 4 6.79 13.62 -0.69
N ALA A 5 6.59 13.70 0.62
CA ALA A 5 7.60 14.20 1.54
C ALA A 5 8.83 13.25 1.62
N PRO A 6 10.03 13.76 1.99
CA PRO A 6 11.25 12.96 2.12
C PRO A 6 11.09 11.85 3.16
N SER A 7 11.25 10.60 2.74
CA SER A 7 11.08 9.40 3.57
C SER A 7 12.13 8.37 3.16
N GLY A 8 12.49 7.47 4.08
CA GLY A 8 13.26 6.26 3.72
C GLY A 8 12.46 5.30 2.84
N LEU A 9 11.12 5.43 2.82
CA LEU A 9 10.26 4.72 1.89
C LEU A 9 10.22 5.41 0.53
N SER A 10 10.51 4.64 -0.52
CA SER A 10 10.35 5.10 -1.90
C SER A 10 8.90 5.49 -2.19
N LYS A 11 8.70 6.27 -3.26
CA LYS A 11 7.33 6.59 -3.72
C LYS A 11 6.57 5.32 -4.11
N LEU A 12 7.24 4.39 -4.79
CA LEU A 12 6.65 3.12 -5.18
C LEU A 12 6.23 2.30 -3.96
N GLU A 13 7.08 2.12 -2.96
CA GLU A 13 6.73 1.36 -1.74
C GLU A 13 5.50 1.94 -1.03
N ARG A 14 5.38 3.27 -0.96
CA ARG A 14 4.20 3.93 -0.37
C ARG A 14 2.92 3.65 -1.17
N GLU A 15 3.00 3.67 -2.50
CA GLU A 15 1.87 3.30 -3.37
C GLU A 15 1.53 1.80 -3.29
N MET A 16 2.53 0.93 -3.14
CA MET A 16 2.30 -0.50 -2.92
C MET A 16 1.51 -0.74 -1.62
N VAL A 17 1.87 -0.04 -0.54
CA VAL A 17 1.12 -0.07 0.73
C VAL A 17 -0.30 0.45 0.54
N ALA A 18 -0.46 1.57 -0.17
CA ALA A 18 -1.77 2.15 -0.48
C ALA A 18 -2.70 1.13 -1.17
N VAL A 19 -2.19 0.43 -2.19
CA VAL A 19 -2.94 -0.58 -2.92
C VAL A 19 -3.29 -1.78 -2.04
N VAL A 20 -2.35 -2.29 -1.22
CA VAL A 20 -2.63 -3.45 -0.35
C VAL A 20 -3.67 -3.13 0.72
N VAL A 21 -3.59 -1.95 1.35
CA VAL A 21 -4.61 -1.49 2.31
C VAL A 21 -5.97 -1.36 1.61
N SER A 22 -5.98 -0.77 0.41
CA SER A 22 -7.20 -0.58 -0.39
C SER A 22 -7.80 -1.90 -0.89
N SER A 23 -6.98 -2.90 -1.16
CA SER A 23 -7.41 -4.26 -1.52
C SER A 23 -8.10 -4.94 -0.35
N ALA A 24 -7.49 -4.88 0.84
CA ALA A 24 -8.10 -5.41 2.06
C ALA A 24 -9.45 -4.73 2.38
N ASN A 25 -9.56 -3.42 2.16
CA ASN A 25 -10.78 -2.63 2.39
C ASN A 25 -11.76 -2.64 1.21
N ARG A 26 -11.41 -3.23 0.06
CA ARG A 26 -12.20 -3.24 -1.18
C ARG A 26 -12.62 -1.85 -1.67
N CYS A 27 -11.74 -0.86 -1.52
CA CYS A 27 -12.03 0.53 -1.89
C CYS A 27 -11.83 0.75 -3.40
N PHE A 28 -12.92 0.89 -4.16
CA PHE A 28 -12.87 1.07 -5.62
C PHE A 28 -12.04 2.30 -6.04
N TYR A 29 -12.33 3.47 -5.48
CA TYR A 29 -11.60 4.71 -5.77
C TYR A 29 -10.08 4.53 -5.63
N CYS A 30 -9.65 4.08 -4.45
CA CYS A 30 -8.24 3.98 -4.13
C CYS A 30 -7.54 2.87 -4.92
N LEU A 31 -8.22 1.74 -5.18
CA LEU A 31 -7.67 0.67 -6.02
C LEU A 31 -7.39 1.13 -7.45
N VAL A 32 -8.28 1.94 -8.03
CA VAL A 32 -8.09 2.47 -9.39
C VAL A 32 -6.96 3.50 -9.42
N ALA A 33 -7.00 4.49 -8.54
CA ALA A 33 -6.04 5.60 -8.54
C ALA A 33 -4.62 5.12 -8.14
N HIS A 34 -4.49 4.40 -7.03
CA HIS A 34 -3.19 3.96 -6.54
C HIS A 34 -2.68 2.72 -7.28
N GLY A 35 -3.58 1.89 -7.83
CA GLY A 35 -3.20 0.84 -8.77
C GLY A 35 -2.52 1.42 -10.02
N GLN A 36 -3.07 2.49 -10.60
CA GLN A 36 -2.43 3.22 -11.69
C GLN A 36 -1.09 3.82 -11.26
N ALA A 37 -1.00 4.41 -10.08
CA ALA A 37 0.26 4.96 -9.56
C ALA A 37 1.35 3.88 -9.42
N VAL A 38 1.00 2.67 -8.95
CA VAL A 38 1.94 1.54 -8.91
C VAL A 38 2.43 1.22 -10.32
N ARG A 39 1.53 1.01 -11.30
CA ARG A 39 1.93 0.67 -12.68
C ARG A 39 2.89 1.71 -13.26
N LYS A 40 2.58 3.00 -13.06
CA LYS A 40 3.40 4.12 -13.52
C LYS A 40 4.79 4.15 -12.88
N LEU A 41 4.87 3.96 -11.57
CA LEU A 41 6.12 4.09 -10.81
C LEU A 41 7.02 2.85 -10.95
N SER A 42 6.44 1.67 -11.12
CA SER A 42 7.20 0.44 -11.36
C SER A 42 7.61 0.26 -12.82
N GLY A 43 6.86 0.83 -13.77
CA GLY A 43 6.96 0.46 -15.18
C GLY A 43 6.53 -0.98 -15.44
N ASP A 44 5.79 -1.58 -14.50
CA ASP A 44 5.30 -2.96 -14.55
C ASP A 44 3.78 -2.97 -14.32
N PRO A 45 2.99 -3.09 -15.40
CA PRO A 45 1.55 -3.18 -15.31
C PRO A 45 1.07 -4.38 -14.48
N GLN A 46 1.78 -5.52 -14.53
CA GLN A 46 1.39 -6.74 -13.83
C GLN A 46 1.54 -6.58 -12.33
N LEU A 47 2.57 -5.88 -11.85
CA LEU A 47 2.73 -5.59 -10.43
C LEU A 47 1.50 -4.87 -9.87
N GLY A 48 0.98 -3.86 -10.58
CA GLY A 48 -0.24 -3.15 -10.17
C GLY A 48 -1.43 -4.10 -9.98
N GLU A 49 -1.67 -4.98 -10.95
CA GLU A 49 -2.76 -5.96 -10.89
C GLU A 49 -2.56 -6.99 -9.77
N MET A 50 -1.33 -7.48 -9.59
CA MET A 50 -1.00 -8.42 -8.52
C MET A 50 -1.27 -7.80 -7.15
N LEU A 51 -0.90 -6.55 -6.91
CA LEU A 51 -1.14 -5.88 -5.64
C LEU A 51 -2.64 -5.61 -5.39
N VAL A 52 -3.39 -5.23 -6.44
CA VAL A 52 -4.85 -5.04 -6.37
C VAL A 52 -5.56 -6.35 -6.01
N MET A 53 -5.19 -7.45 -6.67
CA MET A 53 -5.91 -8.73 -6.57
C MET A 53 -5.43 -9.59 -5.40
N ASN A 54 -4.12 -9.80 -5.27
CA ASN A 54 -3.51 -10.58 -4.21
C ASN A 54 -1.98 -10.35 -4.17
N TYR A 55 -1.51 -9.39 -3.37
CA TYR A 55 -0.08 -9.05 -3.30
C TYR A 55 0.87 -10.23 -2.95
N ARG A 56 0.33 -11.35 -2.47
CA ARG A 56 1.08 -12.57 -2.13
C ARG A 56 1.63 -13.29 -3.37
N VAL A 57 1.04 -13.08 -4.55
CA VAL A 57 1.56 -13.68 -5.79
C VAL A 57 2.70 -12.88 -6.42
N ALA A 58 2.90 -11.62 -6.00
CA ALA A 58 3.96 -10.77 -6.53
C ALA A 58 5.35 -11.25 -6.07
N GLN A 59 6.32 -11.22 -6.98
CA GLN A 59 7.73 -11.44 -6.66
C GLN A 59 8.29 -10.18 -6.02
N LEU A 60 8.36 -10.17 -4.69
CA LEU A 60 8.76 -9.01 -3.89
C LEU A 60 10.09 -9.30 -3.19
N SER A 61 10.87 -8.24 -2.93
CA SER A 61 11.99 -8.36 -2.00
C SER A 61 11.47 -8.67 -0.58
N ASP A 62 12.33 -9.23 0.27
CA ASP A 62 11.99 -9.52 1.67
C ASP A 62 11.52 -8.27 2.41
N ARG A 63 12.15 -7.12 2.13
CA ARG A 63 11.74 -5.80 2.62
C ARG A 63 10.30 -5.46 2.23
N GLN A 64 10.00 -5.52 0.93
CA GLN A 64 8.66 -5.22 0.43
C GLN A 64 7.62 -6.20 0.98
N ARG A 65 7.93 -7.50 1.05
CA ARG A 65 7.04 -8.50 1.62
C ARG A 65 6.71 -8.18 3.07
N ALA A 66 7.72 -7.92 3.90
CA ALA A 66 7.52 -7.58 5.32
C ALA A 66 6.66 -6.33 5.51
N MET A 67 6.89 -5.29 4.71
CA MET A 67 6.08 -4.06 4.72
C MET A 67 4.61 -4.32 4.40
N LEU A 68 4.33 -5.08 3.34
CA LEU A 68 2.96 -5.34 2.90
C LEU A 68 2.22 -6.32 3.82
N ASP A 69 2.93 -7.29 4.41
CA ASP A 69 2.37 -8.18 5.43
C ASP A 69 1.97 -7.41 6.69
N PHE A 70 2.84 -6.47 7.13
CA PHE A 70 2.52 -5.56 8.23
C PHE A 70 1.30 -4.67 7.90
N ALA A 71 1.27 -4.06 6.70
CA ALA A 71 0.17 -3.24 6.25
C ALA A 71 -1.17 -4.01 6.21
N TRP A 72 -1.16 -5.24 5.70
CA TRP A 72 -2.33 -6.11 5.69
C TRP A 72 -2.81 -6.44 7.11
N LYS A 73 -1.89 -6.83 8.01
CA LYS A 73 -2.25 -7.20 9.38
C LYS A 73 -2.78 -6.00 10.17
N LEU A 74 -2.11 -4.85 10.08
CA LEU A 74 -2.55 -3.61 10.74
C LEU A 74 -3.90 -3.11 10.17
N THR A 75 -4.24 -3.46 8.94
CA THR A 75 -5.56 -3.15 8.35
C THR A 75 -6.66 -4.11 8.81
N THR A 76 -6.37 -5.40 8.89
CA THR A 76 -7.40 -6.44 9.09
C THR A 76 -7.61 -6.84 10.55
N VAL A 77 -6.54 -6.84 11.35
CA VAL A 77 -6.55 -7.21 12.78
C VAL A 77 -5.58 -6.34 13.60
N PRO A 78 -5.75 -5.00 13.61
CA PRO A 78 -4.81 -4.07 14.27
C PRO A 78 -4.54 -4.38 15.75
N TRP A 79 -5.53 -4.93 16.48
CA TRP A 79 -5.40 -5.29 17.89
C TRP A 79 -4.43 -6.47 18.14
N GLU A 80 -4.03 -7.19 17.10
CA GLU A 80 -3.03 -8.27 17.18
C GLU A 80 -1.61 -7.82 16.81
N VAL A 81 -1.41 -6.56 16.44
CA VAL A 81 -0.07 -6.05 16.07
C VAL A 81 0.73 -5.78 17.33
N ALA A 82 1.74 -6.60 17.58
CA ALA A 82 2.58 -6.53 18.77
C ALA A 82 4.07 -6.42 18.41
N ALA A 83 4.94 -6.70 19.38
CA ALA A 83 6.39 -6.65 19.19
C ALA A 83 6.90 -7.56 18.04
N PRO A 84 6.37 -8.78 17.82
CA PRO A 84 6.85 -9.66 16.75
C PRO A 84 6.68 -9.07 15.35
N GLU A 85 5.56 -8.42 15.06
CA GLU A 85 5.32 -7.77 13.77
C GLU A 85 6.29 -6.62 13.50
N ARG A 86 6.61 -5.83 14.53
CA ARG A 86 7.59 -4.74 14.42
C ARG A 86 9.02 -5.28 14.29
N ALA A 87 9.35 -6.38 14.98
CA ALA A 87 10.65 -7.02 14.87
C ALA A 87 10.94 -7.51 13.44
N LYS A 88 9.95 -8.12 12.77
CA LYS A 88 10.06 -8.55 11.37
C LYS A 88 10.40 -7.39 10.41
N LEU A 89 9.88 -6.19 10.67
CA LEU A 89 10.22 -5.01 9.87
C LEU A 89 11.69 -4.60 10.07
N THR A 90 12.16 -4.58 11.32
CA THR A 90 13.56 -4.27 11.63
C THR A 90 14.51 -5.34 11.07
N GLU A 91 14.16 -6.62 11.16
CA GLU A 91 14.91 -7.73 10.54
C GLU A 91 14.98 -7.61 9.02
N ALA A 92 13.94 -7.06 8.39
CA ALA A 92 13.91 -6.74 6.96
C ALA A 92 14.62 -5.42 6.60
N GLY A 93 15.32 -4.81 7.56
CA GLY A 93 16.17 -3.63 7.36
C GLY A 93 15.43 -2.30 7.44
N LEU A 94 14.21 -2.23 7.99
CA LEU A 94 13.54 -0.95 8.21
C LEU A 94 14.07 -0.24 9.47
N SER A 95 14.36 1.05 9.34
CA SER A 95 14.64 1.92 10.49
C SER A 95 13.37 2.23 11.30
N GLN A 96 13.51 2.74 12.52
CA GLN A 96 12.35 3.14 13.32
C GLN A 96 11.53 4.26 12.66
N ASP A 97 12.20 5.20 11.99
CA ASP A 97 11.55 6.28 11.24
C ASP A 97 10.77 5.73 10.03
N GLU A 98 11.32 4.71 9.35
CA GLU A 98 10.61 4.04 8.25
C GLU A 98 9.41 3.23 8.73
N ILE A 99 9.49 2.60 9.91
CA ILE A 99 8.36 1.90 10.53
C ILE A 99 7.27 2.91 10.92
N PHE A 100 7.66 4.08 11.41
CA PHE A 100 6.73 5.18 11.67
C PHE A 100 6.04 5.65 10.37
N ASP A 101 6.81 5.94 9.33
CA ASP A 101 6.28 6.37 8.02
C ASP A 101 5.38 5.28 7.38
N LEU A 102 5.75 4.01 7.48
CA LEU A 102 4.92 2.89 7.03
C LEU A 102 3.58 2.88 7.77
N SER A 103 3.61 3.04 9.10
CA SER A 103 2.41 3.06 9.94
C SER A 103 1.51 4.26 9.61
N ASP A 104 2.10 5.44 9.36
CA ASP A 104 1.41 6.66 8.93
C ASP A 104 0.67 6.44 7.59
N VAL A 105 1.34 5.84 6.60
CA VAL A 105 0.73 5.51 5.29
C VAL A 105 -0.40 4.49 5.43
N VAL A 106 -0.21 3.43 6.24
CA VAL A 106 -1.27 2.42 6.47
C VAL A 106 -2.49 3.04 7.14
N ALA A 107 -2.28 3.87 8.17
CA ALA A 107 -3.36 4.55 8.88
C ALA A 107 -4.10 5.53 7.96
N PHE A 108 -3.36 6.31 7.15
CA PHE A 108 -3.93 7.25 6.20
C PHE A 108 -4.82 6.57 5.17
N PHE A 109 -4.38 5.46 4.56
CA PHE A 109 -5.21 4.76 3.59
C PHE A 109 -6.40 4.05 4.23
N ASN A 110 -6.27 3.59 5.47
CA ASN A 110 -7.43 3.12 6.22
C ASN A 110 -8.49 4.23 6.41
N MET A 111 -8.08 5.46 6.70
CA MET A 111 -8.99 6.61 6.74
C MET A 111 -9.55 6.96 5.35
N SER A 112 -8.67 7.13 4.35
CA SER A 112 -9.03 7.52 2.99
C SER A 112 -10.01 6.54 2.35
N ASN A 113 -9.76 5.24 2.49
CA ASN A 113 -10.67 4.20 1.99
C ASN A 113 -12.07 4.32 2.62
N ARG A 114 -12.15 4.50 3.94
CA ARG A 114 -13.43 4.64 4.65
C ARG A 114 -14.19 5.88 4.19
N PHE A 115 -13.48 6.99 4.00
CA PHE A 115 -14.07 8.22 3.48
C PHE A 115 -14.62 8.02 2.05
N ALA A 116 -13.79 7.51 1.13
CA ALA A 116 -14.18 7.28 -0.25
C ALA A 116 -15.36 6.32 -0.39
N ILE A 117 -15.38 5.23 0.41
CA ILE A 117 -16.50 4.28 0.44
C ILE A 117 -17.76 4.95 0.99
N ALA A 118 -17.66 5.69 2.09
CA ALA A 118 -18.82 6.33 2.72
C ALA A 118 -19.46 7.40 1.81
N SER A 119 -18.67 8.06 0.97
CA SER A 119 -19.14 9.12 0.08
C SER A 119 -19.43 8.67 -1.36
N ASP A 120 -19.32 7.36 -1.67
CA ASP A 120 -19.41 6.83 -3.04
C ASP A 120 -18.50 7.58 -4.02
N MET A 121 -17.25 7.82 -3.60
CA MET A 121 -16.29 8.59 -4.40
C MET A 121 -15.88 7.80 -5.65
N MET A 122 -16.04 8.41 -6.83
CA MET A 122 -15.67 7.79 -8.10
C MET A 122 -14.30 8.26 -8.59
N PRO A 123 -13.40 7.35 -8.99
CA PRO A 123 -12.10 7.72 -9.55
C PRO A 123 -12.29 8.29 -10.96
N ASN A 124 -11.33 9.12 -11.38
CA ASN A 124 -11.28 9.63 -12.74
C ASN A 124 -11.24 8.45 -13.75
N PRO A 125 -12.09 8.44 -14.80
CA PRO A 125 -12.17 7.33 -15.75
C PRO A 125 -10.84 7.03 -16.47
N GLU A 126 -9.99 8.05 -16.63
CA GLU A 126 -8.71 7.94 -17.34
C GLU A 126 -7.77 6.93 -16.67
N TYR A 127 -7.80 6.83 -15.34
CA TYR A 127 -6.91 5.93 -14.58
C TYR A 127 -7.07 4.45 -14.96
N HIS A 128 -8.22 4.05 -15.51
CA HIS A 128 -8.46 2.67 -15.94
C HIS A 128 -7.59 2.26 -17.14
N GLY A 129 -7.29 3.19 -18.05
CA GLY A 129 -6.55 2.93 -19.29
C GLY A 129 -5.06 3.29 -19.25
N MET A 130 -4.60 3.99 -18.20
CA MET A 130 -3.22 4.47 -18.10
C MET A 130 -2.23 3.38 -17.67
N ASP A 131 -0.99 3.47 -18.18
CA ASP A 131 0.16 2.63 -17.80
C ASP A 131 -0.15 1.13 -17.89
N ARG A 132 -0.69 0.70 -19.04
CA ARG A 132 -1.09 -0.69 -19.31
C ARG A 132 -0.08 -1.48 -20.15
N GLU A 133 0.90 -0.79 -20.74
CA GLU A 133 1.95 -1.32 -21.62
C GLU A 133 3.33 -0.85 -21.17
#